data_AF-A0A944QJ24-F1
#
_entry.id   AF-A0A944QJ24-F1
#
_cell.length_a   1.000
_cell.length_b   1.000
_cell.length_c   1.000
_cell.angle_alpha   90.00
_cell.angle_beta   90.00
_cell.angle_gamma   90.00
#
_symmetry.space_group_name_H-M   'P 1'
#
loop_
_entity.id
_entity.type
_entity.pdbx_description
1 polymer ?
#
loop_
_entity_poly.entity_id
_entity_poly.type
_entity_poly.pdbx_seq_one_letter_code
_entity_poly.pdbx_strand_id
1 'polypeptide(L)'
;MAWNTSNRRDRLPRDWHIRRARVLRRDGYGCQALDSLGAKCGEPATDVDHVNPGDDHGYGNLQALCRWHHARKSSAEGAAARRPRPTQRREAERHPGMLA
;
A
#
# COMPACT_ATOMS: atom_id res chain seq x y z
N MET A 1 22.26 -2.87 -11.64
CA MET A 1 20.82 -3.19 -11.77
C MET A 1 20.35 -3.77 -10.45
N ALA A 2 19.55 -3.06 -9.66
CA ALA A 2 19.08 -3.53 -8.35
C ALA A 2 17.74 -4.26 -8.52
N TRP A 3 17.78 -5.53 -8.89
CA TRP A 3 16.59 -6.38 -8.87
C TRP A 3 16.35 -6.82 -7.41
N ASN A 4 15.22 -6.37 -6.85
CA ASN A 4 14.57 -6.91 -5.65
C ASN A 4 15.25 -6.67 -4.27
N THR A 5 15.19 -5.46 -3.71
CA THR A 5 15.57 -5.19 -2.30
C THR A 5 14.37 -4.97 -1.36
N SER A 6 13.23 -5.62 -1.62
CA SER A 6 12.07 -5.50 -0.72
C SER A 6 12.22 -6.42 0.51
N ASN A 7 12.82 -5.90 1.58
CA ASN A 7 12.88 -6.54 2.90
C ASN A 7 11.54 -6.55 3.66
N ARG A 8 10.44 -6.14 3.01
CA ARG A 8 9.10 -6.04 3.63
C ARG A 8 8.60 -7.38 4.18
N ARG A 9 8.95 -8.47 3.51
CA ARG A 9 8.57 -9.83 3.95
C ARG A 9 9.34 -10.29 5.19
N ASP A 10 10.58 -9.82 5.35
CA ASP A 10 11.45 -10.18 6.47
C ASP A 10 11.10 -9.42 7.76
N ARG A 11 10.40 -8.27 7.62
CA ARG A 11 9.89 -7.48 8.75
C ARG A 11 8.61 -8.04 9.37
N LEU A 12 8.00 -9.04 8.72
CA LEU A 12 6.77 -9.64 9.24
C LEU A 12 7.05 -10.41 10.53
N PRO A 13 6.18 -10.29 11.55
CA PRO A 13 6.26 -11.08 12.76
C PRO A 13 6.22 -12.59 12.47
N ARG A 14 6.86 -13.39 13.31
CA ARG A 14 6.85 -14.86 13.20
C ARG A 14 5.42 -15.45 13.23
N ASP A 15 4.50 -14.77 13.91
CA ASP A 15 3.09 -15.16 14.03
C ASP A 15 2.18 -14.63 12.90
N TRP A 16 2.75 -14.10 11.81
CA TRP A 16 1.98 -13.52 10.71
C TRP A 16 0.89 -14.44 10.15
N HIS A 17 1.18 -15.73 10.01
CA HIS A 17 0.22 -16.72 9.52
C HIS A 17 -1.02 -16.84 10.46
N ILE A 18 -0.80 -16.75 11.78
CA ILE A 18 -1.88 -16.74 12.79
C ILE A 18 -2.66 -15.44 12.71
N ARG A 19 -1.97 -14.30 12.58
CA ARG A 19 -2.61 -12.98 12.43
C ARG A 19 -3.51 -12.94 11.21
N ARG A 20 -2.97 -13.36 10.06
CA ARG A 20 -3.71 -13.47 8.79
C ARG A 20 -4.95 -14.35 8.95
N ALA A 21 -4.83 -15.54 9.54
CA ALA A 21 -5.97 -16.42 9.75
C ALA A 21 -7.03 -15.80 10.67
N ARG A 22 -6.64 -15.08 11.72
CA ARG A 22 -7.58 -14.41 12.64
C ARG A 22 -8.29 -13.24 11.96
N VAL A 23 -7.59 -12.44 11.16
CA VAL A 23 -8.18 -11.31 10.41
C VAL A 23 -9.18 -11.82 9.38
N LEU A 24 -8.84 -12.85 8.60
CA LEU A 24 -9.78 -13.45 7.64
C LEU A 24 -11.05 -13.97 8.33
N ARG A 25 -10.92 -14.62 9.49
CA ARG A 25 -12.09 -15.09 10.27
C ARG A 25 -12.91 -13.94 10.83
N ARG A 26 -12.26 -12.89 11.38
CA ARG A 26 -12.92 -11.68 11.89
C ARG A 26 -13.77 -11.02 10.82
N ASP A 27 -13.23 -10.95 9.60
CA ASP A 27 -13.85 -10.27 8.46
C ASP A 27 -14.81 -11.19 7.68
N GLY A 28 -15.12 -12.38 8.20
CA GLY A 28 -16.04 -13.33 7.58
C GLY A 28 -15.58 -13.83 6.22
N TYR A 29 -14.26 -13.82 5.96
CA TYR A 29 -13.66 -14.07 4.65
C TYR A 29 -14.17 -13.15 3.54
N GLY A 30 -14.74 -11.99 3.88
CA GLY A 30 -15.21 -10.98 2.93
C GLY A 30 -14.23 -9.83 2.78
N CYS A 31 -14.12 -9.29 1.57
CA CYS A 31 -13.33 -8.10 1.31
C CYS A 31 -13.89 -6.89 2.08
N GLN A 32 -13.04 -6.21 2.85
CA GLN A 32 -13.43 -5.02 3.63
C GLN A 32 -13.26 -3.70 2.86
N ALA A 33 -12.79 -3.75 1.60
CA ALA A 33 -12.69 -2.55 0.79
C ALA A 33 -14.07 -1.95 0.51
N LEU A 34 -14.15 -0.62 0.58
CA LEU A 34 -15.34 0.15 0.23
C LEU A 34 -15.21 0.66 -1.20
N ASP A 35 -16.31 0.65 -1.94
CA ASP A 35 -16.41 1.33 -3.22
C ASP A 35 -16.55 2.85 -3.05
N SER A 36 -16.68 3.57 -4.18
CA SER A 36 -16.88 5.02 -4.18
C SER A 36 -18.18 5.48 -3.50
N LEU A 37 -19.13 4.57 -3.31
CA LEU A 37 -20.43 4.82 -2.69
C LEU A 37 -20.46 4.37 -1.21
N GLY A 38 -19.36 3.82 -0.69
CA GLY A 38 -19.25 3.31 0.66
C GLY A 38 -19.80 1.88 0.86
N ALA A 39 -20.15 1.17 -0.22
CA ALA A 39 -20.57 -0.23 -0.13
C ALA A 39 -19.36 -1.16 -0.05
N LYS A 40 -19.48 -2.21 0.77
CA LYS A 40 -18.44 -3.24 0.89
C LYS A 40 -18.39 -4.07 -0.39
N CYS A 41 -17.17 -4.42 -0.80
CA CYS A 41 -16.94 -5.39 -1.86
C CYS A 41 -17.53 -6.76 -1.46
N GLY A 42 -18.34 -7.35 -2.34
CA GLY A 42 -18.96 -8.67 -2.12
C GLY A 42 -18.04 -9.87 -2.38
N GLU A 43 -16.81 -9.63 -2.84
CA GLU A 43 -15.87 -10.70 -3.19
C GLU A 43 -15.20 -11.33 -1.96
N PRO A 44 -14.83 -12.61 -2.01
CA PRO A 44 -14.08 -13.26 -0.94
C PRO A 44 -12.68 -12.65 -0.80
N ALA A 45 -12.26 -12.47 0.45
CA ALA A 45 -10.92 -12.01 0.78
C ALA A 45 -9.92 -13.17 0.70
N THR A 46 -8.87 -12.96 -0.09
CA THR A 46 -7.75 -13.90 -0.25
C THR A 46 -6.51 -13.43 0.51
N ASP A 47 -6.40 -12.13 0.72
CA ASP A 47 -5.20 -11.49 1.22
C ASP A 47 -5.52 -10.63 2.45
N VAL A 48 -4.50 -10.41 3.29
CA VAL A 48 -4.59 -9.51 4.43
C VAL A 48 -3.50 -8.48 4.27
N ASP A 49 -3.91 -7.22 4.36
CA ASP A 49 -3.06 -6.08 4.13
C ASP A 49 -3.21 -5.06 5.25
N HIS A 50 -2.22 -4.22 5.41
CA HIS A 50 -2.23 -3.15 6.40
C HIS A 50 -3.21 -2.05 5.99
N VAL A 51 -3.92 -1.42 6.91
CA VAL A 51 -4.76 -0.23 6.61
C VAL A 51 -3.84 0.97 6.42
N ASN A 52 -2.96 1.21 7.40
CA ASN A 52 -1.89 2.19 7.35
C ASN A 52 -0.56 1.47 7.07
N PRO A 53 0.19 1.86 6.02
CA PRO A 53 1.45 1.21 5.69
C PRO A 53 2.50 1.43 6.80
N GLY A 54 3.28 0.39 7.11
CA GLY A 54 4.31 0.44 8.15
C GLY A 54 4.50 -0.93 8.82
N ASP A 55 5.20 -0.92 9.94
CA ASP A 55 5.51 -2.14 10.73
C ASP A 55 4.52 -2.35 11.91
N ASP A 56 3.37 -1.69 11.89
CA ASP A 56 2.28 -1.96 12.84
C ASP A 56 1.45 -3.15 12.37
N HIS A 57 1.72 -4.32 12.96
CA HIS A 57 1.02 -5.58 12.68
C HIS A 57 -0.16 -5.85 13.63
N GLY A 58 -0.65 -4.83 14.34
CA GLY A 58 -1.81 -4.93 15.22
C GLY A 58 -3.08 -5.27 14.46
N TYR A 59 -4.00 -6.03 15.07
CA TYR A 59 -5.25 -6.44 14.42
C TYR A 59 -6.09 -5.27 13.91
N GLY A 60 -6.05 -4.12 14.58
CA GLY A 60 -6.75 -2.90 14.16
C GLY A 60 -6.19 -2.29 12.87
N ASN A 61 -4.91 -2.53 12.59
CA ASN A 61 -4.26 -2.05 11.37
C ASN A 61 -4.26 -3.09 10.24
N LEU A 62 -4.96 -4.22 10.39
CA LEU A 62 -5.04 -5.26 9.36
C LEU A 62 -6.47 -5.38 8.83
N GLN A 63 -6.60 -5.52 7.51
CA GLN A 63 -7.88 -5.71 6.82
C GLN A 63 -7.81 -6.86 5.81
N ALA A 64 -8.90 -7.62 5.70
CA ALA A 64 -9.07 -8.64 4.67
C ALA A 64 -9.46 -8.01 3.33
N LEU A 65 -8.74 -8.33 2.25
CA LEU A 65 -8.98 -7.80 0.90
C LEU A 65 -9.06 -8.94 -0.13
N CYS A 66 -9.88 -8.75 -1.16
CA CYS A 66 -9.82 -9.58 -2.35
C CYS A 66 -8.57 -9.21 -3.17
N ARG A 67 -8.14 -10.13 -4.04
CA ARG A 67 -6.94 -9.97 -4.88
C ARG A 67 -6.92 -8.65 -5.66
N TRP A 68 -8.07 -8.22 -6.20
CA TRP A 68 -8.17 -6.99 -6.99
C TRP A 68 -7.92 -5.74 -6.16
N HIS A 69 -8.61 -5.60 -5.01
CA HIS A 69 -8.45 -4.46 -4.12
C HIS A 69 -7.05 -4.43 -3.50
N HIS A 70 -6.50 -5.59 -3.15
CA HIS A 70 -5.14 -5.70 -2.64
C HIS A 70 -4.09 -5.23 -3.67
N ALA A 71 -4.21 -5.66 -4.93
CA ALA A 71 -3.32 -5.22 -6.00
C ALA A 71 -3.41 -3.72 -6.27
N ARG A 72 -4.64 -3.18 -6.27
CA ARG A 72 -4.88 -1.74 -6.44
C ARG A 72 -4.27 -0.91 -5.32
N LYS A 73 -4.42 -1.34 -4.05
CA LYS A 73 -3.81 -0.70 -2.90
C LYS A 73 -2.28 -0.73 -2.97
N SER A 74 -1.70 -1.91 -3.22
CA SER A 74 -0.26 -2.10 -3.39
C SER A 74 0.31 -1.20 -4.50
N SER A 75 -0.40 -1.05 -5.61
CA SER A 75 0.01 -0.16 -6.71
C SER A 75 -0.02 1.31 -6.29
N ALA A 76 -1.08 1.75 -5.60
CA ALA A 76 -1.22 3.12 -5.10
C ALA A 76 -0.11 3.48 -4.09
N GLU A 77 0.19 2.58 -3.16
CA GLU A 77 1.28 2.75 -2.20
C GLU A 77 2.66 2.79 -2.87
N GLY A 78 2.88 1.92 -3.87
CA GLY A 78 4.10 1.94 -4.66
C GLY A 78 4.28 3.25 -5.44
N ALA A 79 3.20 3.80 -5.97
CA ALA A 79 3.20 5.09 -6.64
C ALA A 79 3.48 6.24 -5.64
N ALA A 80 2.85 6.22 -4.46
CA ALA A 80 3.06 7.21 -3.41
C ALA A 80 4.49 7.17 -2.83
N ALA A 81 5.09 5.98 -2.72
CA ALA A 81 6.47 5.81 -2.25
C ALA A 81 7.52 6.18 -3.29
N ARG A 82 7.12 6.40 -4.55
CA ARG A 82 8.05 6.70 -5.64
C ARG A 82 8.55 8.13 -5.51
N ARG A 83 9.87 8.30 -5.38
CA ARG A 83 10.49 9.62 -5.46
C ARG A 83 10.23 10.25 -6.83
N PRO A 84 10.00 11.58 -6.91
CA PRO A 84 9.86 12.25 -8.19
C PRO A 84 11.08 11.96 -9.04
N ARG A 85 10.85 11.58 -10.30
CA ARG A 85 11.95 11.31 -11.23
C ARG A 85 12.69 12.63 -11.46
N PRO A 86 14.02 12.67 -11.35
CA PRO A 86 14.77 13.87 -11.71
C PRO A 86 14.44 14.23 -13.16
N THR A 87 14.04 15.48 -13.38
CA THR A 87 13.76 16.01 -14.71
C THR A 87 15.08 16.37 -15.38
N GLN A 88 15.22 16.07 -16.68
CA GLN A 88 16.37 16.56 -17.45
C GLN A 88 16.28 18.07 -17.73
N ARG A 89 15.10 18.66 -17.56
CA ARG A 89 14.88 20.10 -17.73
C ARG A 89 15.62 20.85 -16.63
N ARG A 90 16.59 21.68 -17.02
CA ARG A 90 17.22 22.66 -16.14
C ARG A 90 16.22 23.76 -15.79
N GLU A 91 16.36 24.33 -14.61
CA GLU A 91 15.63 25.53 -14.24
C GLU A 91 15.99 26.65 -15.22
N ALA A 92 15.00 27.46 -15.62
CA ALA A 92 15.25 28.54 -16.55
C ALA A 92 16.19 29.56 -15.90
N GLU A 93 17.27 29.93 -16.58
CA GLU A 93 18.18 30.98 -16.09
C GLU A 93 17.39 32.28 -15.91
N ARG A 94 17.58 32.96 -14.78
CA ARG A 94 16.97 34.28 -14.56
C ARG A 94 17.58 35.25 -15.58
N HIS A 95 16.74 35.87 -16.40
CA HIS A 95 17.20 36.90 -17.33
C HIS A 95 17.92 38.03 -16.57
N PRO A 96 19.03 38.56 -17.11
CA PRO A 96 19.88 39.54 -16.43
C PRO A 96 19.16 40.87 -16.12
N GLY A 97 18.02 41.16 -16.76
CA GLY A 97 17.17 42.32 -16.47
C GLY A 97 16.29 42.20 -15.22
N MET A 98 16.32 41.07 -14.50
CA MET A 98 15.57 40.84 -13.25
C MET A 98 16.46 40.90 -11.99
N LEU A 99 17.64 41.49 -12.11
CA LEU A 99 18.53 41.86 -11.00
C LEU A 99 18.50 43.39 -10.83
N ALA A 100 17.43 43.90 -10.22
CA ALA A 100 17.34 45.27 -9.74
C ALA A 100 16.99 45.24 -8.25
#